data_AF-A0A2U9ITE0-F1
#
_entry.id   AF-A0A2U9ITE0-F1
#
_cell.length_a   1.000
_cell.length_b   1.000
_cell.length_c   1.000
_cell.angle_alpha   90.00
_cell.angle_beta   90.00
_cell.angle_gamma   90.00
#
_symmetry.space_group_name_H-M   'P 1'
#
loop_
_entity.id
_entity.type
_entity.pdbx_description
1 polymer ?
#
loop_
_entity_poly.entity_id
_entity_poly.type
_entity_poly.pdbx_seq_one_letter_code
_entity_poly.pdbx_strand_id
1 'polypeptide(L)'
;MKWKIWYALFFAFTVAISAYFSPLWGLLISLILLYRKYTLVFAELLSLFVSYSVVFYFHHLPIFTYVLRAFLFIDLFLILSEYLDKVSVIGLTGERGVPLVVTLSYIPVFYEVATNVFFYRRARKMRFSIEEISRPILVEMVKIADDLYKSYTLKLYGNFTRKTEFRPSKQDIVPMILGVSALCLSLLIPISLVK
;
A
#
# COMPACT_ATOMS: atom_id res chain seq x y z
N MET A 1 2.87 6.20 11.24
CA MET A 1 1.46 6.18 11.69
C MET A 1 0.80 4.98 11.06
N LYS A 2 -0.05 4.27 11.80
CA LYS A 2 -0.78 3.11 11.28
C LYS A 2 -2.27 3.32 11.47
N TRP A 3 -3.04 3.16 10.40
CA TRP A 3 -4.49 3.36 10.34
C TRP A 3 -5.18 2.01 10.46
N LYS A 4 -6.24 1.94 11.26
CA LYS A 4 -7.09 0.74 11.28
C LYS A 4 -7.84 0.62 9.95
N ILE A 5 -8.09 -0.63 9.55
CA ILE A 5 -8.65 -0.97 8.24
C ILE A 5 -9.96 -0.24 7.91
N TRP A 6 -10.85 -0.04 8.88
CA TRP A 6 -12.11 0.66 8.66
C TRP A 6 -11.92 2.13 8.24
N TYR A 7 -11.00 2.85 8.87
CA TYR A 7 -10.72 4.25 8.52
C TYR A 7 -9.91 4.35 7.23
N ALA A 8 -9.02 3.38 6.97
CA ALA A 8 -8.31 3.31 5.71
C ALA A 8 -9.26 3.03 4.53
N LEU A 9 -10.24 2.14 4.70
CA LEU A 9 -11.28 1.88 3.71
C LEU A 9 -12.18 3.09 3.50
N PHE A 10 -12.58 3.77 4.58
CA PHE A 10 -13.36 5.01 4.48
C PHE A 10 -12.61 6.10 3.71
N PHE A 11 -11.32 6.29 4.00
CA PHE A 11 -10.45 7.20 3.25
C PHE A 11 -10.36 6.80 1.77
N ALA A 12 -10.08 5.53 1.48
CA ALA A 12 -10.00 5.02 0.11
C ALA A 12 -11.30 5.28 -0.66
N PHE A 13 -12.44 5.02 -0.03
CA PHE A 13 -13.75 5.19 -0.62
C PHE A 13 -14.07 6.66 -0.90
N THR A 14 -13.81 7.55 0.06
CA THR A 14 -14.08 8.99 -0.10
C THR A 14 -13.19 9.63 -1.17
N VAL A 15 -11.90 9.27 -1.23
CA VAL A 15 -10.97 9.74 -2.26
C VAL A 15 -11.27 9.12 -3.63
N ALA A 16 -11.69 7.86 -3.70
CA ALA A 16 -12.13 7.24 -4.95
C ALA A 16 -13.38 7.94 -5.50
N ILE A 17 -14.33 8.30 -4.64
CA ILE A 17 -15.52 9.08 -5.04
C ILE A 17 -15.13 10.48 -5.51
N SER A 18 -14.23 11.17 -4.80
CA SER A 18 -13.78 12.51 -5.21
C SER A 18 -13.16 12.48 -6.60
N ALA A 19 -12.47 11.40 -6.98
CA ALA A 19 -11.90 11.23 -8.31
C ALA A 19 -12.92 11.22 -9.46
N TYR A 20 -14.19 10.87 -9.18
CA TYR A 20 -15.26 10.94 -10.18
C TYR A 20 -15.73 12.37 -10.43
N PHE A 21 -15.72 13.23 -9.42
CA PHE A 21 -16.11 14.64 -9.53
C PHE A 21 -14.95 15.50 -10.03
N SER A 22 -13.81 15.48 -9.34
CA SER A 22 -12.59 16.21 -9.70
C SER A 22 -11.34 15.46 -9.20
N PRO A 23 -10.60 14.78 -10.09
CA PRO A 23 -9.46 13.95 -9.69
C PRO A 23 -8.25 14.76 -9.19
N LEU A 24 -8.16 16.05 -9.49
CA LEU A 24 -7.01 16.88 -9.10
C LEU A 24 -6.86 17.01 -7.57
N TRP A 25 -7.96 17.22 -6.86
CA TRP A 25 -7.92 17.40 -5.40
C TRP A 25 -7.55 16.11 -4.68
N GLY A 26 -8.08 14.98 -5.13
CA GLY A 26 -7.71 13.66 -4.61
C GLY A 26 -6.23 13.36 -4.83
N LEU A 27 -5.69 13.74 -6.00
CA LEU A 27 -4.29 13.51 -6.37
C LEU A 27 -3.35 14.41 -5.55
N LEU A 28 -3.69 15.68 -5.33
CA LEU A 28 -2.89 16.54 -4.45
C LEU A 28 -2.80 15.99 -3.02
N ILE A 29 -3.92 15.50 -2.50
CA ILE A 29 -3.96 14.91 -1.15
C ILE A 29 -3.15 13.62 -1.08
N SER A 30 -3.19 12.79 -2.14
CA SER A 30 -2.39 11.57 -2.20
C SER A 30 -0.90 11.85 -2.30
N LEU A 31 -0.49 12.84 -3.09
CA LEU A 31 0.90 13.31 -3.18
C LEU A 31 1.43 13.85 -1.84
N ILE A 32 0.63 14.59 -1.09
CA ILE A 32 1.01 15.10 0.24
C ILE A 32 1.31 13.92 1.20
N LEU A 33 0.48 12.88 1.16
CA LEU A 33 0.69 11.66 1.96
C LEU A 33 1.93 10.88 1.53
N LEU A 34 2.27 10.90 0.24
CA LEU A 34 3.45 10.22 -0.32
C LEU A 34 4.72 11.08 -0.34
N TYR A 35 4.71 12.31 0.21
CA TYR A 35 5.82 13.26 0.16
C TYR A 35 7.17 12.67 0.64
N ARG A 36 7.14 11.74 1.59
CA ARG A 36 8.35 11.08 2.10
C ARG A 36 9.10 10.28 1.02
N LYS A 37 8.42 9.87 -0.06
CA LYS A 37 8.98 9.18 -1.23
C LYS A 37 9.14 10.15 -2.40
N TYR A 38 9.97 11.17 -2.20
CA TYR A 38 10.22 12.25 -3.17
C TYR A 38 10.58 11.74 -4.58
N THR A 39 11.27 10.60 -4.69
CA THR A 39 11.60 9.98 -5.99
C THR A 39 10.37 9.50 -6.75
N LEU A 40 9.41 8.90 -6.04
CA LEU A 40 8.16 8.42 -6.62
C LEU A 40 7.27 9.59 -7.03
N VAL A 41 7.11 10.56 -6.13
CA VAL A 41 6.36 11.81 -6.40
C VAL A 41 6.92 12.56 -7.60
N PHE A 42 8.25 12.67 -7.71
CA PHE A 42 8.88 13.33 -8.86
C PHE A 42 8.64 12.58 -10.16
N ALA A 43 8.79 11.25 -10.16
CA ALA A 43 8.53 10.42 -11.34
C ALA A 43 7.06 10.51 -11.79
N GLU A 44 6.14 10.55 -10.85
CA GLU A 44 4.71 10.72 -11.12
C GLU A 44 4.40 12.09 -11.73
N LEU A 45 4.89 13.18 -11.14
CA LEU A 45 4.72 14.52 -11.67
C LEU A 45 5.30 14.66 -13.09
N LEU A 46 6.47 14.07 -13.33
CA LEU A 46 7.08 14.02 -14.66
C LEU A 46 6.18 13.26 -15.64
N SER A 47 5.65 12.11 -15.24
CA SER A 47 4.75 11.29 -16.06
C SER A 47 3.44 12.01 -16.38
N LEU A 48 2.85 12.71 -15.40
CA LEU A 48 1.66 13.53 -15.60
C LEU A 48 1.93 14.69 -16.54
N PHE A 49 3.09 15.35 -16.43
CA PHE A 49 3.48 16.44 -17.33
C PHE A 49 3.65 15.97 -18.78
N VAL A 50 4.34 14.84 -18.98
CA VAL A 50 4.51 14.22 -20.31
C VAL A 50 3.14 13.81 -20.87
N SER A 51 2.31 13.16 -20.05
CA SER A 51 0.97 12.73 -20.46
C SER A 51 0.08 13.92 -20.84
N TYR A 52 0.12 15.01 -20.08
CA TYR A 52 -0.60 16.24 -20.40
C TYR A 52 -0.13 16.84 -21.73
N SER A 53 1.19 16.91 -21.94
CA SER A 53 1.77 17.48 -23.17
C SER A 53 1.35 16.70 -24.42
N VAL A 54 1.36 15.37 -24.34
CA VAL A 54 0.89 14.49 -25.42
C VAL A 54 -0.60 14.70 -25.69
N VAL A 55 -1.44 14.65 -24.65
CA VAL A 55 -2.89 14.77 -24.80
C VAL A 55 -3.30 16.15 -25.30
N PHE A 56 -2.60 17.21 -24.88
CA PHE A 56 -2.80 18.57 -25.36
C PHE A 56 -2.50 18.69 -26.86
N TYR A 57 -1.40 18.09 -27.32
CA TYR A 57 -1.01 18.10 -28.74
C TYR A 57 -2.06 17.40 -29.64
N PHE A 58 -2.65 16.30 -29.16
CA PHE A 58 -3.69 15.55 -29.89
C PHE A 58 -5.12 16.06 -29.64
N HIS A 59 -5.31 17.20 -28.95
CA HIS A 59 -6.61 17.79 -28.63
C HIS A 59 -7.61 16.88 -27.90
N HIS A 60 -7.15 15.80 -27.26
CA HIS A 60 -7.99 14.84 -26.55
C HIS A 60 -7.99 15.06 -25.03
N LEU A 61 -8.10 16.32 -24.59
CA LEU A 61 -8.10 16.74 -23.18
C LEU A 61 -8.99 15.90 -22.23
N PRO A 62 -10.17 15.39 -22.64
CA PRO A 62 -10.97 14.52 -21.78
C PRO A 62 -10.25 13.24 -21.33
N ILE A 63 -9.35 12.70 -22.14
CA ILE A 63 -8.58 11.48 -21.83
C ILE A 63 -7.66 11.72 -20.62
N PHE A 64 -7.18 12.95 -20.44
CA PHE A 64 -6.27 13.29 -19.33
C PHE A 64 -6.93 13.07 -17.96
N THR A 65 -8.25 13.21 -17.85
CA THR A 65 -8.98 12.92 -16.61
C THR A 65 -8.86 11.45 -16.17
N TYR A 66 -8.80 10.52 -17.13
CA TYR A 66 -8.60 9.10 -16.85
C TYR A 66 -7.16 8.81 -16.41
N VAL A 67 -6.18 9.53 -16.98
CA VAL A 67 -4.78 9.42 -16.55
C VAL A 67 -4.64 9.86 -15.09
N LEU A 68 -5.23 11.00 -14.71
CA LEU A 68 -5.25 11.47 -13.32
C LEU A 68 -5.89 10.45 -12.37
N ARG A 69 -7.01 9.83 -12.77
CA ARG A 69 -7.68 8.79 -11.98
C ARG A 69 -6.80 7.55 -11.80
N ALA A 70 -6.10 7.12 -12.85
CA ALA A 70 -5.21 5.97 -12.78
C ALA A 70 -4.08 6.19 -11.76
N PHE A 71 -3.43 7.36 -11.82
CA PHE A 71 -2.39 7.73 -10.85
C PHE A 71 -2.93 7.82 -9.41
N LEU A 72 -4.08 8.45 -9.22
CA LEU A 72 -4.75 8.49 -7.93
C LEU A 72 -5.04 7.10 -7.34
N PHE A 73 -5.44 6.12 -8.17
CA PHE A 73 -5.65 4.74 -7.69
C PHE A 73 -4.35 4.02 -7.34
N ILE A 74 -3.27 4.26 -8.10
CA ILE A 74 -1.93 3.76 -7.77
C ILE A 74 -1.48 4.34 -6.41
N ASP A 75 -1.68 5.64 -6.21
CA ASP A 75 -1.33 6.29 -4.96
C ASP A 75 -2.14 5.78 -3.78
N LEU A 76 -3.45 5.62 -3.95
CA LEU A 76 -4.30 5.02 -2.91
C LEU A 76 -3.77 3.64 -2.53
N PHE A 77 -3.41 2.81 -3.51
CA PHE A 77 -2.81 1.51 -3.23
C PHE A 77 -1.51 1.62 -2.42
N LEU A 78 -0.60 2.54 -2.80
CA LEU A 78 0.66 2.75 -2.09
C LEU A 78 0.45 3.28 -0.67
N ILE A 79 -0.47 4.22 -0.48
CA ILE A 79 -0.82 4.80 0.82
C ILE A 79 -1.42 3.72 1.72
N LEU A 80 -2.39 2.93 1.24
CA LEU A 80 -2.94 1.83 2.04
C LEU A 80 -1.86 0.81 2.38
N SER A 81 -0.98 0.45 1.44
CA SER A 81 0.11 -0.51 1.72
C SER A 81 1.05 -0.01 2.83
N GLU A 82 1.29 1.29 2.91
CA GLU A 82 2.22 1.87 3.89
C GLU A 82 1.57 2.15 5.24
N TYR A 83 0.38 2.76 5.23
CA TYR A 83 -0.28 3.24 6.44
C TYR A 83 -1.24 2.22 7.07
N LEU A 84 -1.64 1.14 6.39
CA LEU A 84 -2.53 0.15 6.98
C LEU A 84 -1.87 -0.61 8.14
N ASP A 85 -2.60 -0.73 9.24
CA ASP A 85 -2.27 -1.64 10.33
C ASP A 85 -2.60 -3.09 9.90
N LYS A 86 -1.57 -3.88 9.65
CA LYS A 86 -1.68 -5.30 9.24
C LYS A 86 -2.50 -6.11 10.26
N VAL A 87 -2.43 -5.76 11.53
CA VAL A 87 -3.12 -6.46 12.61
C VAL A 87 -4.63 -6.20 12.57
N SER A 88 -5.04 -5.01 12.14
CA SER A 88 -6.45 -4.65 11.97
C SER A 88 -7.15 -5.42 10.85
N VAL A 89 -6.39 -5.95 9.87
CA VAL A 89 -6.90 -6.83 8.80
C VAL A 89 -7.54 -8.09 9.38
N ILE A 90 -6.94 -8.67 10.44
CA ILE A 90 -7.47 -9.86 11.11
C ILE A 90 -8.82 -9.56 11.76
N GLY A 91 -9.05 -8.33 12.22
CA GLY A 91 -10.34 -7.91 12.76
C GLY A 91 -11.47 -7.97 11.72
N LEU A 92 -11.16 -7.76 10.43
CA LEU A 92 -12.16 -7.74 9.36
C LEU A 92 -12.33 -9.12 8.70
N THR A 93 -11.24 -9.86 8.56
CA THR A 93 -11.19 -11.14 7.82
C THR A 93 -11.21 -12.37 8.74
N GLY A 94 -11.16 -12.18 10.06
CA GLY A 94 -11.10 -13.25 11.05
C GLY A 94 -9.87 -14.15 10.86
N GLU A 95 -10.02 -15.43 11.20
CA GLU A 95 -8.96 -16.43 11.06
C GLU A 95 -8.48 -16.61 9.62
N ARG A 96 -9.35 -16.36 8.62
CA ARG A 96 -8.99 -16.43 7.19
C ARG A 96 -7.95 -15.38 6.78
N GLY A 97 -7.81 -14.30 7.54
CA GLY A 97 -6.78 -13.28 7.34
C GLY A 97 -5.41 -13.60 7.91
N VAL A 98 -5.31 -14.63 8.77
CA VAL A 98 -4.06 -14.99 9.45
C VAL A 98 -2.95 -15.32 8.45
N PRO A 99 -3.16 -16.16 7.41
CA PRO A 99 -2.12 -16.44 6.42
C PRO A 99 -1.59 -15.16 5.77
N LEU A 100 -2.49 -14.24 5.42
CA LEU A 100 -2.14 -12.99 4.75
C LEU A 100 -1.28 -12.08 5.65
N VAL A 101 -1.64 -11.95 6.93
CA VAL A 101 -0.85 -11.16 7.89
C VAL A 101 0.50 -11.80 8.19
N VAL A 102 0.56 -13.13 8.30
CA VAL A 102 1.81 -13.87 8.43
C VAL A 102 2.70 -13.60 7.22
N THR A 103 2.21 -13.80 6.00
CA THR A 103 2.98 -13.53 4.78
C THR A 103 3.49 -12.09 4.73
N LEU A 104 2.63 -11.09 4.98
CA LEU A 104 3.02 -9.67 5.00
C LEU A 104 4.05 -9.34 6.09
N SER A 105 4.10 -10.10 7.18
CA SER A 105 5.04 -9.88 8.28
C SER A 105 6.39 -10.53 8.02
N TYR A 106 6.41 -11.67 7.32
CA TYR A 106 7.63 -12.44 7.04
C TYR A 106 8.28 -12.10 5.68
N ILE A 107 7.60 -11.45 4.74
CA ILE A 107 8.20 -10.97 3.48
C ILE A 107 9.51 -10.18 3.72
N PRO A 108 9.57 -9.18 4.64
CA PRO A 108 10.81 -8.45 4.89
C PRO A 108 11.95 -9.34 5.41
N VAL A 109 11.62 -10.32 6.27
CA VAL A 109 12.58 -11.27 6.82
C VAL A 109 13.15 -12.15 5.71
N PHE A 110 12.29 -12.68 4.84
CA PHE A 110 12.74 -13.48 3.70
C PHE A 110 13.56 -12.68 2.69
N TYR A 111 13.23 -11.41 2.50
CA TYR A 111 14.03 -10.50 1.68
C TYR A 111 15.44 -10.29 2.28
N GLU A 112 15.52 -10.11 3.60
CA GLU A 112 16.81 -9.99 4.31
C GLU A 112 17.65 -11.26 4.19
N VAL A 113 17.03 -12.43 4.39
CA VAL A 113 17.70 -13.73 4.21
C VAL A 113 18.23 -13.87 2.77
N ALA A 114 17.40 -13.56 1.76
CA ALA A 114 17.82 -13.62 0.36
C ALA A 114 18.97 -12.66 0.06
N THR A 115 18.91 -11.44 0.61
CA THR A 115 19.96 -10.42 0.45
C THR A 115 21.27 -10.87 1.08
N ASN A 116 21.21 -11.46 2.29
CA ASN A 116 22.37 -11.99 3.00
C ASN A 116 23.00 -13.15 2.22
N VAL A 117 22.20 -14.12 1.75
CA VAL A 117 22.67 -15.23 0.92
C VAL A 117 23.39 -14.71 -0.32
N PHE A 118 22.80 -13.71 -1.00
CA PHE A 118 23.40 -13.11 -2.19
C PHE A 118 24.70 -12.38 -1.86
N PHE A 119 24.73 -11.63 -0.76
CA PHE A 119 25.91 -10.90 -0.28
C PHE A 119 27.08 -11.86 0.01
N TYR A 120 26.83 -12.94 0.78
CA TYR A 120 27.89 -13.91 1.11
C TYR A 120 28.39 -14.67 -0.11
N ARG A 121 27.52 -15.02 -1.07
CA ARG A 121 27.95 -15.60 -2.35
C ARG A 121 28.85 -14.65 -3.13
N ARG A 122 28.45 -13.38 -3.23
CA ARG A 122 29.20 -12.34 -3.94
C ARG A 122 30.57 -12.14 -3.31
N ALA A 123 30.64 -12.10 -1.97
CA ALA A 123 31.90 -12.01 -1.23
C ALA A 123 32.84 -13.20 -1.53
N ARG A 124 32.27 -14.40 -1.74
CA ARG A 124 33.01 -15.62 -2.11
C ARG A 124 33.30 -15.76 -3.61
N LYS A 125 32.96 -14.76 -4.44
CA LYS A 125 33.16 -14.76 -5.91
C LYS A 125 32.56 -16.00 -6.62
N MET A 126 31.48 -16.56 -6.07
CA MET A 126 30.81 -17.70 -6.70
C MET A 126 29.98 -17.23 -7.91
N ARG A 127 29.96 -18.01 -8.99
CA ARG A 127 29.16 -17.74 -10.21
C ARG A 127 27.67 -17.72 -9.89
N PHE A 128 26.82 -17.02 -10.62
CA PHE A 128 25.39 -17.05 -10.36
C PHE A 128 24.78 -18.42 -10.73
N SER A 129 24.14 -19.10 -9.77
CA SER A 129 23.38 -20.33 -9.98
C SER A 129 22.10 -20.29 -9.16
N ILE A 130 20.96 -20.51 -9.82
CA ILE A 130 19.62 -20.42 -9.21
C ILE A 130 19.43 -21.50 -8.14
N GLU A 131 19.83 -22.74 -8.42
CA GLU A 131 19.69 -23.86 -7.49
C GLU A 131 20.48 -23.65 -6.20
N GLU A 132 21.72 -23.15 -6.33
CA GLU A 132 22.61 -22.92 -5.20
C GLU A 132 22.20 -21.69 -4.37
N ILE A 133 21.47 -20.73 -4.96
CA ILE A 133 20.90 -19.58 -4.23
C ILE A 133 19.59 -19.97 -3.55
N SER A 134 18.73 -20.73 -4.25
CA SER A 134 17.40 -21.09 -3.74
C SER A 134 17.48 -22.04 -2.56
N ARG A 135 18.44 -22.98 -2.56
CA ARG A 135 18.58 -24.00 -1.51
C ARG A 135 18.73 -23.42 -0.10
N PRO A 136 19.68 -22.52 0.21
CA PRO A 136 19.80 -21.93 1.55
C PRO A 136 18.57 -21.07 1.93
N ILE A 137 17.97 -20.37 0.96
CA ILE A 137 16.77 -19.56 1.19
C ILE A 137 15.58 -20.46 1.58
N LEU A 138 15.36 -21.55 0.84
CA LEU A 138 14.29 -22.51 1.11
C LEU A 138 14.46 -23.19 2.46
N VAL A 139 15.68 -23.57 2.83
CA VAL A 139 15.96 -24.20 4.13
C VAL A 139 15.60 -23.26 5.28
N GLU A 140 15.99 -21.98 5.20
CA GLU A 140 15.60 -21.01 6.23
C GLU A 140 14.10 -20.71 6.24
N MET A 141 13.46 -20.61 5.06
CA MET A 141 12.01 -20.43 4.98
C MET A 141 11.26 -21.58 5.66
N VAL A 142 11.67 -22.83 5.43
CA VAL A 142 11.06 -24.02 6.03
C VAL A 142 11.27 -24.03 7.55
N LYS A 143 12.47 -23.70 8.02
CA LYS A 143 12.79 -23.63 9.45
C LYS A 143 11.93 -22.57 10.16
N ILE A 144 11.82 -21.38 9.57
CA ILE A 144 10.98 -20.30 10.10
C ILE A 144 9.50 -20.72 10.14
N ALA A 145 9.03 -21.45 9.12
CA ALA A 145 7.66 -21.95 9.09
C ALA A 145 7.39 -22.98 10.20
N ASP A 146 8.33 -23.89 10.47
CA ASP A 146 8.22 -24.88 11.55
C ASP A 146 8.24 -24.22 12.94
N ASP A 147 9.14 -23.25 13.15
CA ASP A 147 9.19 -22.47 14.40
C ASP A 147 7.91 -21.66 14.63
N LEU A 148 7.36 -21.07 13.55
CA LEU A 148 6.09 -20.38 13.60
C LEU A 148 4.94 -21.34 13.93
N TYR A 149 4.91 -22.51 13.30
CA TYR A 149 3.91 -23.54 13.58
C TYR A 149 3.95 -23.96 15.05
N LYS A 150 5.12 -24.33 15.57
CA LYS A 150 5.30 -24.67 17.00
C LYS A 150 4.85 -23.54 17.92
N SER A 151 5.25 -22.31 17.62
CA SER A 151 4.86 -21.13 18.41
C SER A 151 3.36 -20.88 18.38
N TYR A 152 2.73 -21.10 17.22
CA TYR A 152 1.28 -20.96 17.04
C TYR A 152 0.56 -22.04 17.85
N THR A 153 0.91 -23.32 17.67
CA THR A 153 0.32 -24.44 18.39
C THR A 153 0.49 -24.31 19.91
N LEU A 154 1.63 -23.80 20.40
CA LEU A 154 1.85 -23.57 21.84
C LEU A 154 1.04 -22.41 22.42
N LYS A 155 0.77 -21.35 21.63
CA LYS A 155 0.04 -20.16 22.09
C LYS A 155 -1.47 -20.19 21.83
N LEU A 156 -1.96 -21.01 20.90
CA LEU A 156 -3.30 -20.90 20.31
C LEU A 156 -4.21 -22.11 20.50
N TYR A 157 -3.97 -22.90 21.54
CA TYR A 157 -4.95 -23.90 22.03
C TYR A 157 -6.30 -23.30 22.48
N GLY A 158 -6.58 -22.01 22.27
CA GLY A 158 -7.87 -21.37 22.52
C GLY A 158 -8.32 -20.56 21.30
N ASN A 159 -9.56 -20.81 20.87
CA ASN A 159 -10.29 -20.12 19.79
C ASN A 159 -9.86 -18.66 19.59
N PHE A 160 -9.49 -18.30 18.35
CA PHE A 160 -8.99 -16.97 18.03
C PHE A 160 -10.13 -15.96 17.82
N THR A 161 -10.86 -15.64 18.89
CA THR A 161 -11.87 -14.57 18.85
C THR A 161 -11.27 -13.25 19.31
N ARG A 162 -10.69 -12.48 18.37
CA ARG A 162 -10.31 -11.10 18.67
C ARG A 162 -11.54 -10.20 18.55
N LYS A 163 -11.94 -9.56 19.65
CA LYS A 163 -12.97 -8.50 19.62
C LYS A 163 -12.47 -7.33 18.77
N THR A 164 -13.26 -6.95 17.77
CA THR A 164 -12.98 -5.79 16.92
C THR A 164 -13.17 -4.50 17.70
N GLU A 165 -12.09 -3.78 17.98
CA GLU A 165 -12.14 -2.49 18.64
C GLU A 165 -12.35 -1.36 17.62
N PHE A 166 -13.60 -0.91 17.49
CA PHE A 166 -14.02 0.20 16.63
C PHE A 166 -13.69 1.60 17.16
N ARG A 167 -13.10 1.73 18.35
CA ARG A 167 -12.77 3.06 18.89
C ARG A 167 -11.65 3.72 18.06
N PRO A 168 -11.85 4.97 17.58
CA PRO A 168 -10.86 5.69 16.80
C PRO A 168 -9.62 5.99 17.65
N SER A 169 -8.44 5.70 17.11
CA SER A 169 -7.19 6.26 17.64
C SER A 169 -7.02 7.71 17.17
N LYS A 170 -6.23 8.51 17.88
CA LYS A 170 -5.84 9.86 17.41
C LYS A 170 -5.23 9.84 15.99
N GLN A 171 -4.59 8.74 15.60
CA GLN A 171 -4.00 8.56 14.27
C GLN A 171 -5.04 8.22 13.19
N ASP A 172 -6.20 7.67 13.55
CA ASP A 172 -7.28 7.31 12.62
C ASP A 172 -8.14 8.52 12.21
N ILE A 173 -8.03 9.63 12.94
CA ILE A 173 -8.71 10.89 12.63
C ILE A 173 -8.12 11.53 11.36
N VAL A 174 -6.81 11.40 11.15
CA VAL A 174 -6.09 11.97 10.00
C VAL A 174 -6.64 11.48 8.66
N PRO A 175 -6.75 10.16 8.37
CA PRO A 175 -7.34 9.69 7.12
C PRO A 175 -8.81 10.11 6.98
N MET A 176 -9.54 10.22 8.08
CA MET A 176 -10.94 10.64 8.04
C MET A 176 -11.08 12.10 7.60
N ILE A 177 -10.28 13.01 8.17
CA ILE A 177 -10.28 14.43 7.79
C ILE A 177 -9.81 14.61 6.34
N LEU A 178 -8.72 13.92 5.94
CA LEU A 178 -8.17 14.04 4.58
C LEU A 178 -9.13 13.49 3.52
N GLY A 179 -9.83 12.39 3.80
CA GLY A 179 -10.82 11.84 2.88
C GLY A 179 -12.04 12.75 2.70
N VAL A 180 -12.55 13.29 3.80
CA VAL A 180 -13.67 14.24 3.77
C VAL A 180 -13.27 15.55 3.09
N SER A 181 -12.07 16.09 3.38
CA SER A 181 -11.60 17.32 2.73
C SER A 181 -11.41 17.13 1.23
N ALA A 182 -10.89 15.98 0.78
CA ALA A 182 -10.79 15.65 -0.64
C ALA A 182 -12.15 15.70 -1.34
N LEU A 183 -13.15 15.11 -0.70
CA LEU A 183 -14.52 15.04 -1.23
C LEU A 183 -15.19 16.43 -1.24
N CYS A 184 -15.06 17.19 -0.15
CA CYS A 184 -15.59 18.55 -0.06
C CYS A 184 -14.95 19.50 -1.09
N LEU A 185 -13.62 19.49 -1.22
CA LEU A 185 -12.91 20.31 -2.21
C LEU A 185 -13.30 19.94 -3.64
N SER A 186 -13.43 18.63 -3.90
CA SER A 186 -13.85 18.14 -5.20
C SER A 186 -15.28 18.54 -5.58
N LEU A 187 -16.18 18.69 -4.62
CA LEU A 187 -17.56 19.13 -4.86
C LEU A 187 -17.69 20.64 -4.96
N LEU A 188 -17.01 21.39 -4.08
CA LEU A 188 -17.12 22.85 -4.00
C LEU A 188 -16.35 23.55 -5.14
N ILE A 189 -15.21 22.98 -5.55
CA ILE A 189 -14.34 23.57 -6.57
C ILE A 189 -14.07 22.50 -7.65
N PRO A 190 -15.04 22.26 -8.55
CA PRO A 190 -14.87 21.33 -9.65
C PRO A 190 -13.90 21.93 -10.68
N ILE A 191 -12.61 21.71 -10.46
CA ILE A 191 -11.56 21.99 -11.46
C ILE A 191 -11.63 20.87 -12.51
N SER A 192 -12.61 20.98 -13.40
CA SER A 192 -12.66 20.14 -14.60
C SER A 192 -11.86 20.82 -15.70
N LEU A 193 -10.89 20.11 -16.27
CA LEU A 193 -10.15 20.54 -17.46
C LEU A 193 -11.00 20.44 -18.74
N VAL A 194 -12.30 20.14 -18.60
CA VAL A 194 -13.27 19.96 -19.68
C VAL A 194 -14.56 20.67 -19.27
N LYS A 195 -14.95 21.69 -20.05
CA LYS A 195 -16.32 22.15 -20.18
C LYS A 195 -16.90 21.54 -21.45
#